data_AF-A0A534BIZ6-F1
#
_entry.id   AF-A0A534BIZ6-F1
#
_cell.length_a   1.000
_cell.length_b   1.000
_cell.length_c   1.000
_cell.angle_alpha   90.00
_cell.angle_beta   90.00
_cell.angle_gamma   90.00
#
_symmetry.space_group_name_H-M   'P 1'
#
loop_
_entity.id
_entity.type
_entity.pdbx_description
1 polymer ?
#
loop_
_entity_poly.entity_id
_entity_poly.type
_entity_poly.pdbx_seq_one_letter_code
_entity_poly.pdbx_strand_id
1 'polypeptide(L)' 'MKCAELFNIAGQGALVTGAGSGLGLAIAEALAESGARVTLLDVDAGRIAAETGRLEGLGCAVRGEV' A
#
# COMPACT_ATOMS: atom_id res chain seq x y z
N MET A 1 -10.35 18.24 18.22
CA MET A 1 -10.02 17.42 17.03
C MET A 1 -11.22 16.60 16.66
N LYS A 2 -11.59 16.57 15.38
CA LYS A 2 -12.62 15.65 14.87
C LYS A 2 -11.98 14.28 14.67
N CYS A 3 -12.70 13.18 14.93
CA CYS A 3 -12.15 11.83 14.75
C CYS A 3 -11.59 11.60 13.33
N ALA A 4 -12.25 12.15 12.30
CA ALA A 4 -11.79 12.05 10.91
C ALA A 4 -10.39 12.66 10.67
N GLU A 5 -10.01 13.70 11.43
CA GLU A 5 -8.69 14.33 11.32
C GLU A 5 -7.59 13.44 11.91
N LEU A 6 -7.90 12.65 12.95
CA LEU A 6 -6.96 11.72 13.59
C LEU A 6 -6.56 10.55 12.68
N PHE A 7 -7.44 10.17 11.74
CA PHE A 7 -7.25 9.02 10.85
C PHE A 7 -6.96 9.41 9.39
N ASN A 8 -6.80 10.70 9.09
CA ASN A 8 -6.46 11.13 7.74
C ASN A 8 -4.98 10.83 7.45
N ILE A 9 -4.75 9.92 6.51
CA ILE A 9 -3.41 9.49 6.09
C ILE A 9 -3.07 9.89 4.65
N ALA A 10 -3.91 10.70 4.01
CA ALA A 10 -3.66 11.16 2.65
C ALA A 10 -2.31 11.88 2.55
N GLY A 11 -1.49 11.50 1.55
CA GLY A 11 -0.15 12.02 1.30
C GLY A 11 0.96 11.49 2.23
N GLN A 12 0.61 10.79 3.31
CA GLN A 12 1.59 10.18 4.22
C GLN A 12 2.30 9.00 3.55
N GLY A 13 3.55 8.75 3.93
CA GLY A 13 4.30 7.59 3.48
C GLY A 13 4.06 6.38 4.38
N ALA A 14 3.85 5.20 3.79
CA ALA A 14 3.75 3.94 4.52
C ALA A 14 4.64 2.86 3.89
N LEU A 15 5.23 2.01 4.72
CA LEU A 15 5.95 0.80 4.30
C LEU A 15 5.22 -0.39 4.88
N VAL A 16 4.86 -1.35 4.04
CA VAL A 16 4.21 -2.58 4.47
C VAL A 16 5.09 -3.76 4.09
N THR A 17 5.47 -4.56 5.09
CA THR A 17 6.23 -5.79 4.91
C THR A 17 5.29 -6.99 4.78
N GLY A 18 5.71 -8.03 4.07
CA GLY A 18 4.81 -9.14 3.73
C GLY A 18 3.65 -8.69 2.82
N ALA A 19 3.87 -7.64 2.03
CA ALA A 19 2.83 -7.00 1.22
C ALA A 19 2.50 -7.76 -0.07
N GLY A 20 3.14 -8.91 -0.34
CA GLY A 20 2.87 -9.71 -1.52
C GLY A 20 1.61 -10.56 -1.40
N SER A 21 1.02 -10.74 -0.22
CA SER A 21 -0.22 -11.51 -0.04
C SER A 21 -0.90 -11.31 1.32
N GLY A 22 -2.10 -11.87 1.47
CA GLY A 22 -2.79 -11.99 2.75
C GLY A 22 -3.04 -10.64 3.42
N LEU A 23 -2.80 -10.58 4.74
CA LEU A 23 -3.09 -9.38 5.52
C LEU A 23 -2.17 -8.20 5.18
N GLY A 24 -0.88 -8.46 4.88
CA GLY A 24 0.05 -7.40 4.49
C GLY A 24 -0.42 -6.69 3.21
N LEU A 25 -0.81 -7.48 2.20
CA LEU A 25 -1.41 -6.92 0.98
C LEU A 25 -2.69 -6.13 1.29
N ALA A 26 -3.63 -6.70 2.05
CA ALA A 26 -4.88 -6.03 2.40
C ALA A 26 -4.67 -4.70 3.15
N ILE A 27 -3.66 -4.63 4.02
CA ILE A 27 -3.27 -3.38 4.69
C ILE A 27 -2.70 -2.39 3.69
N ALA A 28 -1.81 -2.82 2.79
CA ALA A 28 -1.24 -1.95 1.77
C ALA A 28 -2.32 -1.35 0.86
N GLU A 29 -3.31 -2.16 0.46
CA GLU A 29 -4.48 -1.71 -0.31
C GLU A 29 -5.27 -0.63 0.44
N ALA A 30 -5.69 -0.90 1.67
CA ALA A 30 -6.50 0.04 2.45
C ALA A 30 -5.77 1.37 2.69
N LEU A 31 -4.47 1.33 2.94
CA LEU A 31 -3.64 2.53 3.09
C LEU A 31 -3.57 3.33 1.78
N ALA A 32 -3.36 2.64 0.65
CA ALA A 32 -3.22 3.26 -0.65
C ALA A 32 -4.54 3.88 -1.14
N GLU A 33 -5.66 3.17 -0.96
CA GLU A 33 -7.03 3.67 -1.23
C GLU A 33 -7.38 4.89 -0.37
N SER A 34 -6.82 4.96 0.85
CA SER A 34 -6.96 6.12 1.74
C SER A 34 -6.04 7.29 1.37
N GLY A 35 -5.32 7.19 0.24
CA GLY A 35 -4.48 8.25 -0.32
C GLY A 35 -3.06 8.30 0.23
N ALA A 36 -2.60 7.28 0.97
CA ALA A 36 -1.21 7.19 1.37
C ALA A 36 -0.31 6.80 0.17
N ARG A 37 0.97 7.14 0.27
CA ARG A 37 2.03 6.67 -0.64
C ARG A 37 2.64 5.41 -0.05
N VAL A 38 2.38 4.26 -0.65
CA VAL A 38 2.68 2.96 -0.03
C VAL A 38 3.84 2.27 -0.75
N THR A 39 4.82 1.80 0.02
CA THR A 39 5.85 0.87 -0.45
C THR A 39 5.46 -0.54 -0.03
N LEU A 40 5.25 -1.42 -1.00
CA LEU A 40 5.02 -2.84 -0.79
C LEU A 40 6.38 -3.55 -0.75
N LEU A 41 6.67 -4.25 0.35
CA LEU A 41 7.90 -5.02 0.53
C LEU A 41 7.57 -6.49 0.80
N ASP A 42 8.14 -7.39 0.01
CA ASP A 42 8.00 -8.84 0.18
C ASP A 42 9.13 -9.57 -0.54
N VAL A 43 9.52 -10.73 -0.03
CA VAL A 43 10.61 -11.55 -0.60
C VAL A 43 10.26 -12.15 -1.97
N ASP A 44 8.96 -12.27 -2.29
CA ASP A 44 8.49 -12.77 -3.58
C ASP A 44 8.36 -11.63 -4.60
N ALA A 45 9.40 -11.46 -5.41
CA ALA A 45 9.46 -10.45 -6.47
C ALA A 45 8.29 -10.54 -7.48
N GLY A 46 7.80 -11.75 -7.76
CA GLY A 46 6.69 -11.96 -8.69
C GLY A 46 5.38 -11.41 -8.15
N ARG A 47 5.11 -11.65 -6.87
CA ARG A 47 3.93 -11.07 -6.19
C ARG A 47 4.04 -9.55 -6.09
N ILE A 48 5.20 -9.02 -5.73
CA ILE A 48 5.40 -7.56 -5.65
C ILE A 48 5.14 -6.89 -6.99
N ALA A 49 5.69 -7.42 -8.08
CA ALA A 49 5.45 -6.85 -9.41
C ALA A 49 3.97 -6.92 -9.81
N ALA A 50 3.30 -8.05 -9.56
CA ALA A 50 1.89 -8.24 -9.90
C ALA A 50 0.97 -7.29 -9.11
N GLU A 51 1.13 -7.23 -7.78
CA GLU A 51 0.25 -6.42 -6.92
C GLU A 51 0.53 -4.92 -7.03
N THR A 52 1.80 -4.53 -7.19
CA THR A 52 2.15 -3.12 -7.46
C THR A 52 1.48 -2.65 -8.75
N GLY A 53 1.64 -3.41 -9.85
CA GLY A 53 1.03 -3.04 -11.13
C GLY A 53 -0.50 -3.00 -11.08
N ARG A 54 -1.13 -3.92 -10.35
CA ARG A 54 -2.58 -3.90 -10.13
C ARG A 54 -3.03 -2.64 -9.41
N LEU A 55 -2.35 -2.26 -8.32
CA LEU A 55 -2.71 -1.08 -7.52
C LEU A 55 -2.41 0.24 -8.24
N GLU A 56 -1.30 0.32 -8.98
CA GLU A 56 -1.04 1.45 -9.89
C GLU A 56 -2.15 1.59 -10.95
N GLY A 57 -2.62 0.47 -11.51
CA GLY A 57 -3.74 0.43 -12.45
C GLY A 57 -5.06 0.93 -11.85
N LEU A 58 -5.21 0.88 -10.53
CA LEU A 58 -6.33 1.46 -9.77
C LEU A 58 -6.10 2.94 -9.41
N GLY A 59 -4.98 3.53 -9.81
CA GLY A 59 -4.63 4.93 -9.54
C GLY A 59 -4.03 5.16 -8.15
N CYS A 60 -3.66 4.11 -7.44
CA CYS A 60 -3.03 4.23 -6.12
C CYS A 60 -1.56 4.65 -6.25
N ALA A 61 -1.08 5.49 -5.33
CA ALA A 61 0.32 5.91 -5.29
C ALA A 61 1.19 4.84 -4.59
N VAL A 62 1.55 3.78 -5.30
CA VAL A 62 2.33 2.66 -4.75
C VAL A 62 3.68 2.49 -5.44
N ARG A 63 4.58 1.75 -4.80
CA ARG A 63 5.80 1.18 -5.41
C ARG A 63 6.12 -0.16 -4.76
N GLY A 64 6.79 -1.04 -5.49
CA GLY A 64 7.19 -2.37 -5.01
C GLY A 64 8.70 -2.51 -4.84
N GLU A 65 9.13 -3.18 -3.77
CA GLU A 65 10.52 -3.53 -3.48
C GLU A 65 10.61 -4.97 -2.93
N VAL A 66 11.79 -5.61 -3.02
CA VAL A 66 12.06 -6.99 -2.55
C VAL A 66 12.98 -6.99 -1.33
#